data_AF-A0A443RV45-F1
#
_entry.id   AF-A0A443RV45-F1
#
_cell.length_a   1.000
_cell.length_b   1.000
_cell.length_c   1.000
_cell.angle_alpha   90.00
_cell.angle_beta   90.00
_cell.angle_gamma   90.00
#
_symmetry.space_group_name_H-M   'P 1'
#
loop_
_entity.id
_entity.type
_entity.pdbx_description
1 polymer ?
#
loop_
_entity_poly.entity_id
_entity_poly.type
_entity_poly.pdbx_seq_one_letter_code
_entity_poly.pdbx_strand_id
1 'polypeptide(L)'
;IGMGGNFVCSLNVNELHAKVVVKLYVNKHVSGENNQTTRCHSEAAEAVMFTLLHLKSIAPNLLGVFDGGIVVDFIQGRNLMHKDFQNLKLIEAFGRKLAMFHSIKMPIRKTPAFIPLMLSNYSRSKIEKKFCHLPDKQQLIIAKMNNFPSMSELQWVLHIANKISMKVFSHNDLWLMNAMIKDEGENLFEKLYIIDYESCDYNYRG
;
A
#
# COMPACT_ATOMS: atom_id res chain seq x y z
N ILE A 1 14.88 -13.26 2.24
CA ILE A 1 13.99 -12.09 2.49
C ILE A 1 12.62 -12.68 2.75
N GLY A 2 12.19 -12.76 4.01
CA GLY A 2 10.84 -13.25 4.31
C GLY A 2 9.83 -12.29 3.70
N MET A 3 8.89 -12.77 2.91
CA MET A 3 7.76 -11.97 2.44
C MET A 3 6.67 -12.04 3.51
N GLY A 4 6.07 -10.89 3.84
CA GLY A 4 4.87 -10.86 4.68
C GLY A 4 3.76 -11.69 4.04
N GLY A 5 2.80 -12.15 4.84
CA GLY A 5 1.76 -13.07 4.38
C GLY A 5 0.38 -12.66 4.85
N ASN A 6 -0.62 -12.86 3.98
CA ASN A 6 -2.02 -12.75 4.32
C ASN A 6 -2.60 -14.17 4.46
N PHE A 7 -3.19 -14.48 5.61
CA PHE A 7 -3.78 -15.78 5.90
C PHE A 7 -5.26 -15.62 6.18
N VAL A 8 -6.09 -16.41 5.50
CA VAL A 8 -7.52 -16.51 5.82
C VAL A 8 -7.68 -17.57 6.89
N CYS A 9 -8.17 -17.17 8.06
CA CYS A 9 -8.47 -18.08 9.16
C CYS A 9 -9.99 -18.19 9.29
N SER A 10 -10.50 -19.42 9.46
CA SER A 10 -11.92 -19.69 9.65
C SER A 10 -12.13 -20.55 10.87
N LEU A 11 -13.10 -20.17 11.70
CA LEU A 11 -13.56 -20.98 12.83
C LEU A 11 -14.98 -21.44 12.56
N ASN A 12 -15.24 -22.72 12.81
CA ASN A 12 -16.60 -23.27 12.82
C ASN A 12 -17.04 -23.40 14.28
N VAL A 13 -17.77 -22.41 14.79
CA VAL A 13 -18.43 -22.49 16.11
C VAL A 13 -19.91 -22.25 15.91
N ASN A 14 -20.72 -23.23 16.31
CA ASN A 14 -22.19 -23.14 16.34
C ASN A 14 -22.82 -22.61 15.03
N GLU A 15 -22.44 -23.19 13.88
CA GLU A 15 -22.94 -22.82 12.53
C GLU A 15 -22.59 -21.39 12.05
N LEU A 16 -21.92 -20.58 12.88
CA LEU A 16 -21.41 -19.28 12.47
C LEU A 16 -20.03 -19.44 11.81
N HIS A 17 -19.98 -19.34 10.49
CA HIS A 17 -18.73 -19.27 9.75
C HIS A 17 -18.09 -17.88 9.91
N ALA A 18 -17.28 -17.69 10.94
CA ALA A 18 -16.46 -16.49 11.08
C ALA A 18 -15.16 -16.65 10.30
N LYS A 19 -14.95 -15.79 9.29
CA LYS A 19 -13.69 -15.70 8.54
C LYS A 19 -13.00 -14.39 8.89
N VAL A 20 -11.69 -14.46 9.13
CA VAL A 20 -10.83 -13.30 9.36
C VAL A 20 -9.59 -13.38 8.48
N VAL A 21 -8.97 -12.23 8.24
CA VAL A 21 -7.66 -12.15 7.60
C VAL A 21 -6.63 -11.77 8.66
N VAL A 22 -5.61 -12.60 8.81
CA VAL A 22 -4.41 -12.31 9.60
C VAL A 22 -3.33 -11.83 8.65
N LYS A 23 -2.93 -10.57 8.78
CA LYS A 23 -1.83 -9.98 8.01
C LYS A 23 -0.58 -9.94 8.87
N LEU A 24 0.46 -10.62 8.42
CA LEU A 24 1.78 -10.64 9.06
C LEU A 24 2.73 -9.71 8.30
N TYR A 25 3.27 -8.73 9.01
CA TYR A 25 4.38 -7.92 8.54
C TYR A 25 5.69 -8.72 8.67
N VAL A 26 6.65 -8.44 7.79
CA VAL A 26 7.99 -9.01 7.92
C VAL A 26 8.60 -8.48 9.22
N ASN A 27 8.85 -9.41 10.14
CA ASN A 27 9.22 -9.11 11.51
C ASN A 27 10.64 -8.51 11.59
N LYS A 28 10.80 -7.43 12.36
CA LYS A 28 12.12 -6.83 12.71
C LYS A 28 13.08 -7.86 13.33
N HIS A 29 12.53 -8.89 13.98
CA HIS A 29 13.30 -9.93 14.66
C HIS A 29 13.88 -11.01 13.73
N VAL A 30 13.33 -11.22 12.53
CA VAL A 30 13.85 -12.23 11.58
C VAL A 30 14.96 -11.66 10.69
N SER A 31 15.05 -10.34 10.56
CA SER A 31 16.04 -9.66 9.70
C SER A 31 17.35 -9.28 10.40
N GLY A 32 17.49 -9.58 11.70
CA GLY A 32 18.59 -9.05 12.50
C GLY A 32 18.42 -7.56 12.80
N GLU A 33 18.82 -7.15 13.99
CA GLU A 33 18.79 -5.77 14.46
C GLU A 33 19.59 -4.87 13.51
N ASN A 34 18.90 -4.11 12.66
CA ASN A 34 19.24 -2.77 12.18
C ASN A 34 18.21 -2.29 11.14
N ASN A 35 17.20 -1.57 11.64
CA ASN A 35 16.34 -0.61 10.93
C ASN A 35 16.06 -0.88 9.43
N GLN A 36 14.92 -1.51 9.14
CA GLN A 36 14.26 -1.39 7.84
C GLN A 36 12.80 -1.00 8.04
N THR A 37 12.55 0.25 8.45
CA THR A 37 11.21 0.82 8.35
C THR A 37 10.92 1.13 6.88
N THR A 38 10.43 0.15 6.13
CA THR A 38 9.80 0.39 4.82
C THR A 38 8.44 1.09 4.95
N ARG A 39 7.94 1.19 6.19
CA ARG A 39 6.62 1.73 6.53
C ARG A 39 6.68 3.22 6.80
N CYS A 40 5.70 3.96 6.30
CA CYS A 40 5.59 5.42 6.50
C CYS A 40 5.03 5.81 7.88
N HIS A 41 4.47 4.85 8.60
CA HIS A 41 3.76 5.06 9.86
C HIS A 41 3.99 3.89 10.83
N SER A 42 3.76 4.13 12.12
CA SER A 42 3.81 3.10 13.16
C SER A 42 2.58 2.18 13.09
N GLU A 43 2.62 1.06 13.83
CA GLU A 43 1.48 0.17 14.02
C GLU A 43 0.31 0.87 14.73
N ALA A 44 0.58 1.76 15.69
CA ALA A 44 -0.46 2.57 16.33
C ALA A 44 -1.16 3.51 15.33
N ALA A 45 -0.38 4.17 14.46
CA ALA A 45 -0.95 5.02 13.41
C ALA A 45 -1.72 4.21 12.37
N GLU A 46 -1.26 3.01 12.03
CA GLU A 46 -1.99 2.08 11.17
C GLU A 46 -3.34 1.70 11.76
N ALA A 47 -3.37 1.32 13.04
CA ALA A 47 -4.61 0.96 13.72
C ALA A 47 -5.64 2.09 13.64
N VAL A 48 -5.21 3.33 13.93
CA VAL A 48 -6.06 4.52 13.80
C VAL A 48 -6.55 4.72 12.36
N MET A 49 -5.68 4.54 11.36
CA MET A 49 -6.08 4.65 9.96
C MET A 49 -7.11 3.59 9.58
N PHE A 50 -6.91 2.33 9.94
CA PHE A 50 -7.86 1.25 9.66
C PHE A 50 -9.22 1.53 10.28
N THR A 51 -9.27 1.90 11.57
CA THR A 51 -10.52 2.25 12.25
C THR A 51 -11.23 3.41 11.55
N LEU A 52 -10.52 4.47 11.17
CA LEU A 52 -11.14 5.62 10.49
C LEU A 52 -11.58 5.32 9.06
N LEU A 53 -10.85 4.47 8.33
CA LEU A 53 -11.25 4.00 7.01
C LEU A 53 -12.46 3.08 7.08
N HIS A 54 -12.53 2.23 8.12
CA HIS A 54 -13.68 1.35 8.34
C HIS A 54 -14.96 2.15 8.60
N LEU A 55 -14.89 3.21 9.43
CA LEU A 55 -16.01 4.13 9.65
C LEU A 55 -16.51 4.84 8.38
N LYS A 56 -15.72 4.83 7.30
CA LYS A 56 -16.08 5.37 5.99
C LYS A 56 -16.46 4.28 4.97
N SER A 57 -16.58 3.02 5.41
CA SER A 57 -16.84 1.85 4.57
C SER A 57 -15.80 1.65 3.48
N ILE A 58 -14.53 1.92 3.79
CA ILE A 58 -13.39 1.80 2.87
C ILE A 58 -12.53 0.60 3.25
N ALA A 59 -12.16 0.46 4.52
CA ALA A 59 -11.35 -0.63 5.03
C ALA A 59 -12.18 -1.65 5.83
N PRO A 60 -11.73 -2.92 5.91
CA PRO A 60 -12.37 -3.92 6.75
C PRO A 60 -12.28 -3.50 8.23
N ASN A 61 -13.16 -4.05 9.06
CA ASN A 61 -13.07 -3.80 10.50
C ASN A 61 -11.74 -4.35 11.03
N LEU A 62 -11.10 -3.58 11.90
CA LEU A 62 -9.89 -4.00 12.59
C LEU A 62 -10.30 -4.74 13.86
N LEU A 63 -10.04 -6.04 13.91
CA LEU A 63 -10.40 -6.91 15.01
C LEU A 63 -9.30 -6.96 16.09
N GLY A 64 -8.04 -6.77 15.69
CA GLY A 64 -6.91 -6.77 16.62
C GLY A 64 -5.60 -6.34 15.99
N VAL A 65 -4.66 -5.93 16.84
CA VAL A 65 -3.29 -5.54 16.49
C VAL A 65 -2.33 -6.29 17.42
N PHE A 66 -1.22 -6.78 16.88
CA PHE A 66 -0.17 -7.45 17.64
C PHE A 66 1.20 -7.09 17.06
N ASP A 67 2.28 -7.41 17.77
CA ASP A 67 3.63 -7.12 17.31
C ASP A 67 3.92 -7.85 15.99
N GLY A 68 4.10 -7.07 14.92
CA GLY A 68 4.32 -7.59 13.58
C GLY A 68 3.06 -8.00 12.80
N GLY A 69 1.85 -7.57 13.19
CA GLY A 69 0.67 -7.84 12.37
C GLY A 69 -0.67 -7.28 12.84
N ILE A 70 -1.70 -7.53 12.03
CA ILE A 70 -3.10 -7.15 12.32
C ILE A 70 -4.06 -8.29 11.99
N VAL A 71 -5.22 -8.27 12.61
CA VAL A 71 -6.37 -9.13 12.29
C VAL A 71 -7.52 -8.25 11.85
N VAL A 72 -8.10 -8.52 10.68
CA VAL A 72 -9.22 -7.77 10.10
C VAL A 72 -10.33 -8.70 9.63
N ASP A 73 -11.52 -8.15 9.44
CA ASP A 73 -12.64 -8.89 8.83
C ASP A 73 -12.26 -9.42 7.44
N PHE A 74 -12.70 -10.64 7.15
CA PHE A 74 -12.64 -11.16 5.79
C PHE A 74 -13.76 -10.55 4.94
N ILE A 75 -13.38 -10.01 3.78
CA ILE A 75 -14.32 -9.44 2.82
C ILE A 75 -14.45 -10.40 1.64
N GLN A 76 -15.67 -10.91 1.44
CA GLN A 76 -15.98 -11.81 0.35
C GLN A 76 -16.07 -11.06 -0.98
N GLY A 77 -15.36 -11.56 -1.99
CA GLY A 77 -15.36 -10.98 -3.34
C GLY A 77 -14.17 -11.45 -4.17
N ARG A 78 -13.84 -10.69 -5.21
CA ARG A 78 -12.71 -10.96 -6.13
C ARG A 78 -11.90 -9.71 -6.42
N ASN A 79 -10.59 -9.87 -6.62
CA ASN A 79 -9.75 -8.78 -7.11
C ASN A 79 -10.18 -8.33 -8.52
N LEU A 80 -9.86 -7.09 -8.85
CA LEU A 80 -9.99 -6.60 -10.21
C LEU A 80 -8.99 -7.31 -11.13
N MET A 81 -9.38 -7.45 -12.39
CA MET A 81 -8.56 -7.98 -13.47
C MET A 81 -8.48 -6.96 -14.60
N HIS A 82 -7.48 -7.08 -15.48
CA HIS A 82 -7.30 -6.16 -16.59
C HIS A 82 -8.57 -6.00 -17.46
N LYS A 83 -9.29 -7.10 -17.70
CA LYS A 83 -10.57 -7.10 -18.44
C LYS A 83 -11.66 -6.24 -17.80
N ASP A 84 -11.63 -6.03 -16.49
CA ASP A 84 -12.63 -5.22 -15.80
C ASP A 84 -12.57 -3.74 -16.22
N PHE A 85 -11.39 -3.25 -16.64
CA PHE A 85 -11.18 -1.88 -17.10
C PHE A 85 -11.74 -1.61 -18.52
N GLN A 86 -12.33 -2.62 -19.16
CA GLN A 86 -13.16 -2.39 -20.35
C GLN A 86 -14.55 -1.84 -19.99
N ASN A 87 -14.94 -1.91 -18.71
CA ASN A 87 -16.20 -1.38 -18.21
C ASN A 87 -16.04 0.07 -17.74
N LEU A 88 -16.52 1.02 -18.55
CA LEU A 88 -16.48 2.45 -18.23
C LEU A 88 -17.18 2.81 -16.91
N LYS A 89 -18.27 2.10 -16.54
CA LYS A 89 -18.97 2.34 -15.27
C LYS A 89 -18.10 1.95 -14.07
N LEU A 90 -17.27 0.92 -14.21
CA LEU A 90 -16.32 0.54 -13.18
C LEU A 90 -15.20 1.57 -13.05
N ILE A 91 -14.65 2.05 -14.17
CA ILE A 91 -13.63 3.11 -14.16
C ILE A 91 -14.18 4.38 -13.49
N GLU A 92 -15.42 4.76 -13.82
CA GLU A 92 -16.10 5.89 -13.18
C GLU A 92 -16.23 5.69 -11.66
N ALA A 93 -16.73 4.52 -11.23
CA ALA A 93 -16.85 4.17 -9.81
C ALA A 93 -15.48 4.21 -9.10
N PHE A 94 -14.42 3.74 -9.77
CA PHE A 94 -13.05 3.76 -9.28
C PHE A 94 -12.52 5.18 -9.13
N GLY A 95 -12.72 6.04 -10.13
CA GLY A 95 -12.36 7.46 -10.04
C GLY A 95 -13.07 8.16 -8.90
N ARG A 96 -14.36 7.87 -8.68
CA ARG A 96 -15.13 8.40 -7.54
C ARG A 96 -14.61 7.87 -6.20
N LYS A 97 -14.26 6.58 -6.11
CA LYS A 97 -13.67 6.00 -4.89
C LYS A 97 -12.31 6.61 -4.57
N LEU A 98 -11.47 6.82 -5.57
CA LEU A 98 -10.18 7.48 -5.41
C LEU A 98 -10.34 8.95 -4.97
N ALA A 99 -11.29 9.69 -5.57
CA ALA A 99 -11.59 11.05 -5.15
C ALA A 99 -12.10 11.12 -3.69
N MET A 100 -12.97 10.19 -3.30
CA MET A 100 -13.41 10.05 -1.91
C MET A 100 -12.23 9.75 -0.98
N PHE A 101 -11.34 8.83 -1.37
CA PHE A 101 -10.14 8.49 -0.60
C PHE A 101 -9.23 9.70 -0.37
N HIS A 102 -8.94 10.45 -1.43
CA HIS A 102 -8.13 11.68 -1.37
C HIS A 102 -8.76 12.79 -0.51
N SER A 103 -10.07 12.74 -0.28
CA SER A 103 -10.80 13.72 0.54
C SER A 103 -10.73 13.42 2.04
N ILE A 104 -10.15 12.27 2.44
CA ILE A 104 -10.07 11.85 3.84
C ILE A 104 -9.02 12.67 4.59
N LYS A 105 -9.40 13.10 5.80
CA LYS A 105 -8.50 13.78 6.73
C LYS A 105 -8.03 12.82 7.82
N MET A 106 -6.84 12.25 7.66
CA MET A 106 -6.26 11.30 8.63
C MET A 106 -5.43 11.99 9.71
N PRO A 107 -5.49 11.62 10.99
CA PRO A 107 -4.70 12.23 12.07
C PRO A 107 -3.24 11.75 12.09
N ILE A 108 -2.59 11.76 10.93
CA ILE A 108 -1.17 11.42 10.74
C ILE A 108 -0.40 12.62 10.19
N ARG A 109 0.91 12.46 10.04
CA ARG A 109 1.80 13.46 9.45
C ARG A 109 1.30 13.87 8.05
N LYS A 110 1.22 15.18 7.79
CA LYS A 110 0.69 15.76 6.53
C LYS A 110 1.75 16.04 5.47
N THR A 111 3.00 16.14 5.90
CA THR A 111 4.14 16.31 4.99
C THR A 111 4.29 15.01 4.20
N PRO A 112 4.57 15.02 2.90
CA PRO A 112 4.92 13.80 2.18
C PRO A 112 6.27 13.24 2.63
N ALA A 113 6.33 11.99 3.10
CA ALA A 113 7.62 11.29 3.28
C ALA A 113 7.70 9.93 2.57
N PHE A 114 6.62 9.42 1.99
CA PHE A 114 6.64 8.17 1.23
C PHE A 114 7.77 8.16 0.18
N ILE A 115 7.81 9.17 -0.70
CA ILE A 115 8.81 9.26 -1.76
C ILE A 115 10.26 9.35 -1.22
N PRO A 116 10.60 10.28 -0.30
CA PRO A 116 11.92 10.31 0.34
C PRO A 116 12.31 8.99 1.03
N LEU A 117 11.37 8.34 1.73
CA LEU A 117 11.62 7.08 2.42
C LEU A 117 12.03 5.99 1.41
N MET A 118 11.27 5.84 0.32
CA MET A 118 11.54 4.85 -0.72
C MET A 118 12.91 5.04 -1.36
N LEU A 119 13.32 6.28 -1.67
CA LEU A 119 14.67 6.52 -2.18
C LEU A 119 15.74 6.26 -1.14
N SER A 120 15.52 6.64 0.13
CA SER A 120 16.50 6.36 1.18
C SER A 120 16.74 4.85 1.34
N ASN A 121 15.70 4.04 1.17
CA ASN A 121 15.79 2.58 1.16
C ASN A 121 16.51 2.07 -0.08
N TYR A 122 16.19 2.60 -1.26
CA TYR A 122 16.87 2.25 -2.51
C TYR A 122 18.37 2.56 -2.45
N SER A 123 18.76 3.78 -2.05
CA SER A 123 20.16 4.18 -1.92
C SER A 123 20.92 3.32 -0.91
N ARG A 124 20.29 2.92 0.20
CA ARG A 124 20.90 1.98 1.17
C ARG A 124 21.00 0.56 0.63
N SER A 125 20.09 0.14 -0.25
CA SER A 125 20.15 -1.19 -0.89
C SER A 125 21.21 -1.30 -2.00
N LYS A 126 21.80 -0.19 -2.43
CA LYS A 126 22.98 -0.16 -3.32
C LYS A 126 24.26 -0.71 -2.66
N ILE A 127 24.19 -1.20 -1.42
CA ILE A 127 25.26 -2.02 -0.81
C ILE A 127 25.70 -3.06 -1.84
N GLU A 128 26.99 -3.06 -2.12
CA GLU A 128 27.73 -3.56 -3.27
C GLU A 128 27.34 -4.97 -3.77
N LYS A 129 26.18 -5.09 -4.41
CA LYS A 129 25.86 -6.30 -5.17
C LYS A 129 26.64 -6.25 -6.47
N LYS A 130 27.75 -6.99 -6.54
CA LYS A 130 28.46 -7.23 -7.79
C LYS A 130 27.62 -8.17 -8.66
N PHE A 131 27.12 -7.66 -9.79
CA PHE A 131 26.30 -8.41 -10.74
C PHE A 131 27.13 -9.06 -11.86
N CYS A 132 28.38 -9.42 -11.57
CA CYS A 132 29.33 -9.96 -12.55
C CYS A 132 28.91 -11.33 -13.13
N HIS A 133 27.92 -11.99 -12.53
CA HIS A 133 27.35 -13.25 -13.03
C HIS A 133 26.27 -13.05 -14.09
N LEU A 134 25.80 -11.82 -14.31
CA LEU A 134 24.77 -11.53 -15.31
C LEU A 134 25.39 -11.32 -16.71
N PRO A 135 24.64 -11.55 -17.80
CA PRO A 135 25.10 -11.23 -19.15
C PRO A 135 25.51 -9.77 -19.33
N ASP A 136 26.49 -9.49 -20.20
CA ASP A 136 27.07 -8.14 -20.42
C ASP A 136 26.01 -7.06 -20.67
N LYS A 137 24.98 -7.37 -21.45
CA LYS A 137 23.87 -6.45 -21.73
C LYS A 137 23.16 -6.00 -20.45
N GLN A 138 22.97 -6.90 -19.49
CA GLN A 138 22.34 -6.59 -18.20
C GLN A 138 23.28 -5.80 -17.30
N GLN A 139 24.57 -6.15 -17.28
CA GLN A 139 25.58 -5.39 -16.54
C GLN A 139 25.67 -3.94 -17.04
N LEU A 140 25.58 -3.71 -18.35
CA LEU A 140 25.53 -2.37 -18.94
C LEU A 140 24.30 -1.57 -18.50
N ILE A 141 23.12 -2.20 -18.45
CA ILE A 141 21.89 -1.55 -17.97
C ILE A 141 22.04 -1.17 -16.48
N ILE A 142 22.56 -2.09 -15.66
CA ILE A 142 22.78 -1.86 -14.23
C ILE A 142 23.78 -0.72 -14.02
N ALA A 143 24.86 -0.67 -14.79
CA ALA A 143 25.83 0.43 -14.74
C ALA A 143 25.17 1.79 -15.04
N LYS A 144 24.31 1.84 -16.07
CA LYS A 144 23.53 3.05 -16.39
C LYS A 144 22.59 3.45 -15.24
N MET A 145 21.87 2.49 -14.65
CA MET A 145 20.97 2.75 -13.51
C MET A 145 21.72 3.20 -12.27
N ASN A 146 22.91 2.64 -12.00
CA ASN A 146 23.74 3.02 -10.87
C ASN A 146 24.27 4.45 -11.01
N ASN A 147 24.63 4.85 -12.23
CA ASN A 147 25.12 6.18 -12.56
C ASN A 147 24.01 7.24 -12.74
N PHE A 148 22.75 6.83 -12.75
CA PHE A 148 21.63 7.77 -12.82
C PHE A 148 21.61 8.68 -11.57
N PRO A 149 21.48 10.01 -11.72
CA PRO A 149 21.53 10.96 -10.61
C PRO A 149 20.20 11.02 -9.83
N SER A 150 19.79 9.85 -9.32
CA SER A 150 18.49 9.62 -8.66
C SER A 150 18.14 10.62 -7.58
N MET A 151 19.11 11.10 -6.79
CA MET A 151 18.84 12.04 -5.70
C MET A 151 18.51 13.45 -6.22
N SER A 152 19.26 13.97 -7.18
CA SER A 152 18.98 15.32 -7.72
C SER A 152 17.71 15.33 -8.57
N GLU A 153 17.47 14.27 -9.34
CA GLU A 153 16.21 14.09 -10.09
C GLU A 153 15.01 14.01 -9.14
N LEU A 154 15.14 13.31 -8.01
CA LEU A 154 14.10 13.30 -6.99
C LEU A 154 13.84 14.70 -6.43
N GLN A 155 14.89 15.41 -6.05
CA GLN A 155 14.76 16.76 -5.50
C GLN A 155 14.06 17.68 -6.49
N TRP A 156 14.39 17.56 -7.78
CA TRP A 156 13.72 18.28 -8.85
C TRP A 156 12.22 17.91 -8.93
N VAL A 157 11.87 16.61 -8.98
CA VAL A 157 10.47 16.17 -9.00
C VAL A 157 9.70 16.66 -7.77
N LEU A 158 10.25 16.52 -6.57
CA LEU A 158 9.61 16.98 -5.33
C LEU A 158 9.43 18.50 -5.31
N HIS A 159 10.40 19.25 -5.83
CA HIS A 159 10.31 20.70 -5.96
C HIS A 159 9.16 21.11 -6.88
N ILE A 160 9.03 20.46 -8.04
CA ILE A 160 7.93 20.72 -8.98
C ILE A 160 6.59 20.28 -8.40
N ALA A 161 6.49 19.06 -7.86
CA ALA A 161 5.26 18.53 -7.28
C ALA A 161 4.71 19.43 -6.16
N ASN A 162 5.59 20.00 -5.33
CA ASN A 162 5.19 20.95 -4.28
C ASN A 162 4.59 22.26 -4.81
N LYS A 163 4.86 22.63 -6.07
CA LYS A 163 4.28 23.81 -6.73
C LYS A 163 2.96 23.50 -7.44
N ILE A 164 2.82 22.31 -8.00
CA ILE A 164 1.73 21.99 -8.94
C ILE A 164 0.69 21.02 -8.39
N SER A 165 0.98 20.33 -7.28
CA SER A 165 0.17 19.22 -6.78
C SER A 165 -0.28 19.44 -5.34
N MET A 166 -1.56 19.20 -5.09
CA MET A 166 -2.12 19.21 -3.75
C MET A 166 -1.64 17.99 -2.96
N LYS A 167 -1.41 18.19 -1.65
CA LYS A 167 -1.12 17.12 -0.71
C LYS A 167 -2.44 16.53 -0.19
N VAL A 168 -2.65 15.24 -0.42
CA VAL A 168 -3.85 14.49 -0.04
C VAL A 168 -3.47 13.22 0.70
N PHE A 169 -4.40 12.65 1.45
CA PHE A 169 -4.21 11.29 1.96
C PHE A 169 -4.29 10.32 0.77
N SER A 170 -3.20 9.66 0.44
CA SER A 170 -3.05 8.82 -0.75
C SER A 170 -2.78 7.38 -0.36
N HIS A 171 -3.22 6.45 -1.19
CA HIS A 171 -2.94 5.02 -1.03
C HIS A 171 -1.47 4.68 -1.35
N ASN A 172 -0.85 5.44 -2.27
CA ASN A 172 0.50 5.27 -2.81
C ASN A 172 0.80 3.94 -3.53
N ASP A 173 -0.05 2.93 -3.39
CA ASP A 173 0.05 1.67 -4.14
C ASP A 173 -1.31 1.21 -4.68
N LEU A 174 -2.07 2.12 -5.32
CA LEU A 174 -3.40 1.79 -5.83
C LEU A 174 -3.34 1.30 -7.27
N TRP A 175 -2.93 0.04 -7.43
CA TRP A 175 -2.97 -0.68 -8.69
C TRP A 175 -4.06 -1.75 -8.67
N LEU A 176 -4.23 -2.44 -9.81
CA LEU A 176 -5.30 -3.42 -10.05
C LEU A 176 -5.50 -4.44 -8.91
N MET A 177 -4.39 -4.91 -8.33
CA MET A 177 -4.42 -5.94 -7.30
C MET A 177 -4.80 -5.42 -5.91
N ASN A 178 -4.77 -4.10 -5.70
CA ASN A 178 -5.16 -3.45 -4.45
C ASN A 178 -6.58 -2.87 -4.52
N ALA A 179 -7.39 -3.41 -5.43
CA ALA A 179 -8.81 -3.16 -5.52
C ALA A 179 -9.58 -4.44 -5.84
N MET A 180 -10.77 -4.57 -5.26
CA MET A 180 -11.63 -5.73 -5.41
C MET A 180 -13.10 -5.33 -5.60
N ILE A 181 -13.89 -6.25 -6.16
CA ILE A 181 -15.34 -6.18 -6.21
C ILE A 181 -15.86 -7.16 -5.16
N LYS A 182 -16.53 -6.63 -4.15
CA LYS A 182 -17.24 -7.41 -3.13
C LYS A 182 -18.51 -8.01 -3.70
N ASP A 183 -18.92 -9.15 -3.14
CA ASP A 183 -20.17 -9.80 -3.53
C ASP A 183 -21.38 -8.95 -3.12
N GLU A 184 -21.31 -8.38 -1.90
CA GLU A 184 -22.33 -7.51 -1.31
C GLU A 184 -22.18 -6.02 -1.71
N GLY A 185 -23.31 -5.33 -1.80
CA GLY A 185 -23.43 -3.90 -2.15
C GLY A 185 -24.53 -3.66 -3.19
N GLU A 186 -25.21 -2.52 -3.13
CA GLU A 186 -26.34 -2.22 -4.03
C GLU A 186 -25.88 -1.80 -5.42
N ASN A 187 -24.70 -1.20 -5.51
CA ASN A 187 -24.16 -0.64 -6.74
C ASN A 187 -22.63 -0.84 -6.85
N LEU A 188 -22.06 -0.57 -8.03
CA LEU A 188 -20.62 -0.73 -8.28
C LEU A 188 -19.74 0.08 -7.34
N PHE A 189 -20.19 1.27 -6.91
CA PHE A 189 -19.40 2.10 -6.00
C PHE A 189 -19.32 1.46 -4.61
N GLU A 190 -20.39 0.85 -4.10
CA GLU A 190 -20.38 0.13 -2.82
C GLU A 190 -19.63 -1.20 -2.88
N LYS A 191 -19.77 -1.92 -4.00
CA LYS A 191 -19.05 -3.17 -4.25
C LYS A 191 -17.56 -2.95 -4.42
N LEU A 192 -17.16 -1.84 -5.05
CA LEU A 192 -15.76 -1.52 -5.23
C LEU A 192 -15.09 -1.20 -3.90
N TYR A 193 -14.02 -1.92 -3.62
CA TYR A 193 -13.35 -1.89 -2.34
C TYR A 193 -11.84 -1.81 -2.53
N ILE A 194 -11.22 -0.87 -1.82
CA ILE A 194 -9.76 -0.72 -1.81
C ILE A 194 -9.21 -1.66 -0.74
N ILE A 195 -8.02 -2.20 -0.95
CA ILE A 195 -7.33 -3.04 0.02
C ILE A 195 -5.85 -2.67 0.08
N ASP A 196 -5.18 -3.15 1.13
CA ASP A 196 -3.74 -3.01 1.35
C ASP A 196 -3.23 -1.58 1.66
N TYR A 197 -3.58 -1.11 2.87
CA TYR A 197 -3.37 0.27 3.31
C TYR A 197 -1.96 0.58 3.86
N GLU A 198 -0.99 -0.31 3.75
CA GLU A 198 0.31 -0.19 4.44
C GLU A 198 1.21 0.93 3.92
N SER A 199 0.98 1.34 2.68
CA SER A 199 1.70 2.43 2.03
C SER A 199 0.96 3.76 2.14
N CYS A 200 -0.20 3.80 2.81
CA CYS A 200 -1.00 5.01 2.91
C CYS A 200 -0.27 6.10 3.70
N ASP A 201 -0.20 7.29 3.12
CA ASP A 201 0.38 8.48 3.75
C ASP A 201 -0.16 9.73 3.06
N TYR A 202 0.08 10.91 3.63
CA TYR A 202 -0.08 12.13 2.85
C TYR A 202 0.97 12.18 1.75
N ASN A 203 0.53 12.40 0.51
CA ASN A 203 1.42 12.54 -0.64
C ASN A 203 0.83 13.53 -1.65
N TYR A 204 1.61 13.88 -2.67
CA TYR A 204 1.13 14.62 -3.82
C TYR A 204 0.06 13.81 -4.56
N ARG A 205 -1.04 14.46 -4.96
CA ARG A 205 -2.20 13.80 -5.58
C ARG A 205 -1.92 13.26 -6.99
N GLY A 206 -1.13 14.03 -7.74
CA GLY A 206 -0.76 13.76 -9.14
C GLY A 206 0.49 12.92 -9.28
#